data_AF-A0A183P005-F1
#
_entry.id   AF-A0A183P005-F1
#
_cell.length_a   1.000
_cell.length_b   1.000
_cell.length_c   1.000
_cell.angle_alpha   90.00
_cell.angle_beta   90.00
_cell.angle_gamma   90.00
#
_symmetry.space_group_name_H-M   'P 1'
#
loop_
_entity.id
_entity.type
_entity.pdbx_description
1 polymer ?
#
loop_
_entity_poly.entity_id
_entity_poly.type
_entity_poly.pdbx_seq_one_letter_code
_entity_poly.pdbx_strand_id
1 'polypeptide(L)'
;MLEDSVFDHRCLRRIADIQWQHHVSNAEVRHRVFGHRDDNGIGVNILKHRLRWLGHVLRMWFQRIPHCPLLADSGTGWKKRRGG
;
A
#
# COMPACT_ATOMS: atom_id res chain seq x y z
N MET A 1 4.83 -11.34 17.16
CA MET A 1 5.41 -10.14 16.52
C MET A 1 5.90 -10.49 15.11
N LEU A 2 5.02 -11.00 14.24
CA LEU A 2 5.39 -11.61 12.95
C LEU A 2 4.56 -10.95 11.82
N GLU A 3 4.67 -9.63 11.67
CA GLU A 3 3.97 -8.86 10.61
C GLU A 3 4.93 -7.95 9.84
N ASP A 4 6.24 -8.23 9.88
CA ASP A 4 7.23 -7.41 9.16
C ASP A 4 7.77 -8.10 7.90
N SER A 5 7.59 -9.40 7.76
CA SER A 5 8.09 -10.17 6.61
C SER A 5 7.17 -10.09 5.37
N VAL A 6 6.01 -9.47 5.48
CA VAL A 6 5.01 -9.41 4.39
C VAL A 6 5.28 -8.24 3.44
N PHE A 7 5.88 -7.16 3.92
CA PHE A 7 6.11 -5.94 3.13
C PHE A 7 7.60 -5.68 2.95
N ASP A 8 8.03 -5.53 1.69
CA ASP A 8 9.39 -5.10 1.37
C ASP A 8 9.69 -3.70 1.97
N HIS A 9 10.95 -3.46 2.34
CA HIS A 9 11.37 -2.20 2.96
C HIS A 9 11.07 -0.96 2.08
N ARG A 10 11.12 -1.11 0.75
CA ARG A 10 10.74 -0.06 -0.20
C ARG A 10 9.24 0.24 -0.13
N CYS A 11 8.41 -0.77 0.11
CA CYS A 11 6.96 -0.60 0.28
C CYS A 11 6.67 0.20 1.56
N LEU A 12 7.31 -0.15 2.67
CA LEU A 12 7.14 0.55 3.95
C LEU A 12 7.51 2.04 3.85
N ARG A 13 8.63 2.36 3.20
CA ARG A 13 9.03 3.76 2.95
C ARG A 13 8.00 4.53 2.14
N ARG A 14 7.41 3.89 1.13
CA ARG A 14 6.39 4.51 0.27
C ARG A 14 5.08 4.75 1.02
N ILE A 15 4.66 3.81 1.87
CA ILE A 15 3.46 3.95 2.71
C ILE A 15 3.65 5.08 3.74
N ALA A 16 4.85 5.20 4.32
CA ALA A 16 5.20 6.25 5.26
C ALA A 16 5.56 7.60 4.60
N ASP A 17 5.43 7.72 3.27
CA ASP A 17 5.79 8.91 2.48
C ASP A 17 7.25 9.40 2.68
N ILE A 18 8.16 8.46 2.95
CA ILE A 18 9.57 8.75 3.24
C ILE A 18 10.37 8.82 1.93
N GLN A 19 10.69 10.04 1.53
CA GLN A 19 11.60 10.30 0.40
C GLN A 19 13.08 10.07 0.78
N TRP A 20 13.94 9.86 -0.22
CA TRP A 20 15.36 9.52 -0.05
C TRP A 20 16.13 10.53 0.83
N GLN A 21 15.83 11.82 0.69
CA GLN A 21 16.49 12.91 1.43
C GLN A 21 16.15 12.95 2.92
N HIS A 22 15.16 12.19 3.40
CA HIS A 22 14.76 12.25 4.81
C HIS A 22 15.71 11.50 5.75
N HIS A 23 16.74 10.79 5.25
CA HIS A 23 17.76 10.08 6.04
C HIS A 23 17.20 9.33 7.26
N VAL A 24 16.05 8.66 7.10
CA VAL A 24 15.33 8.01 8.19
C VAL A 24 15.89 6.60 8.42
N SER A 25 16.10 6.24 9.69
CA SER A 25 16.56 4.91 10.09
C SER A 25 15.47 3.86 9.87
N ASN A 26 15.84 2.61 9.62
CA ASN A 26 14.87 1.55 9.37
C ASN A 26 13.95 1.27 10.56
N ALA A 27 14.42 1.51 11.79
CA ALA A 27 13.62 1.40 13.00
C ALA A 27 12.53 2.48 13.05
N GLU A 28 12.87 3.72 12.68
CA GLU A 28 11.92 4.83 12.59
C GLU A 28 10.90 4.63 11.46
N VAL A 29 11.31 4.04 10.32
CA VAL A 29 10.35 3.65 9.27
C VAL A 29 9.30 2.68 9.83
N ARG A 30 9.74 1.66 10.57
CA ARG A 30 8.84 0.66 11.17
C ARG A 30 7.99 1.26 12.28
N HIS A 31 8.54 2.20 13.04
CA HIS A 31 7.79 2.93 14.06
C HIS A 31 6.72 3.83 13.46
N ARG A 32 6.99 4.55 12.37
CA ARG A 32 5.98 5.35 11.66
C ARG A 32 4.89 4.51 11.01
N VAL A 33 5.26 3.33 10.47
CA VAL A 33 4.28 2.43 9.86
C VAL A 33 3.50 1.72 10.96
N PHE A 34 4.15 0.97 11.84
CA PHE A 34 3.48 0.05 12.78
C PHE A 34 3.35 0.58 14.22
N GLY A 35 4.10 1.62 14.59
CA GLY A 35 4.31 2.04 15.98
C GLY A 35 3.30 3.06 16.53
N HIS A 36 2.32 3.53 15.74
CA HIS A 36 1.51 4.65 16.19
C HIS A 36 0.11 4.28 16.71
N ARG A 37 -0.14 4.57 18.00
CA ARG A 37 -1.49 4.53 18.60
C ARG A 37 -2.29 5.84 18.43
N ASP A 38 -1.64 7.01 18.38
CA ASP A 38 -2.36 8.30 18.44
C ASP A 38 -2.18 9.33 17.29
N ASP A 39 -1.21 9.22 16.37
CA ASP A 39 -0.95 10.21 15.31
C ASP A 39 -0.95 9.54 13.93
N ASN A 40 -2.05 9.74 13.20
CA ASN A 40 -2.19 9.41 11.77
C ASN A 40 -1.75 7.98 11.38
N GLY A 41 -2.44 6.97 11.92
CA GLY A 41 -2.19 5.57 11.61
C GLY A 41 -2.28 5.22 10.12
N ILE A 42 -1.65 4.11 9.72
CA ILE A 42 -1.62 3.58 8.33
C ILE A 42 -3.02 3.62 7.68
N GLY A 43 -4.07 3.31 8.45
CA GLY A 43 -5.46 3.32 7.97
C GLY A 43 -5.89 4.66 7.37
N VAL A 44 -5.48 5.79 7.96
CA VAL A 44 -5.78 7.13 7.45
C VAL A 44 -5.04 7.39 6.13
N ASN A 45 -3.80 6.94 6.04
CA ASN A 45 -3.00 7.05 4.82
C ASN A 45 -3.59 6.20 3.67
N ILE A 46 -3.96 4.94 3.97
CA ILE A 46 -4.66 4.05 3.03
C ILE A 46 -5.97 4.69 2.57
N LEU A 47 -6.77 5.22 3.50
CA LEU A 47 -8.05 5.87 3.19
C LEU A 47 -7.84 7.10 2.28
N LYS A 48 -6.86 7.94 2.59
CA LYS A 48 -6.49 9.11 1.76
C LYS A 48 -6.08 8.71 0.35
N HIS A 49 -5.30 7.63 0.20
CA HIS A 49 -4.92 7.13 -1.12
C HIS A 49 -6.12 6.56 -1.88
N ARG A 50 -7.01 5.80 -1.23
CA ARG A 50 -8.25 5.30 -1.83
C ARG A 50 -9.16 6.43 -2.32
N LEU A 51 -9.34 7.47 -1.52
CA LEU A 51 -10.14 8.65 -1.90
C LEU A 51 -9.53 9.40 -3.09
N ARG A 52 -8.20 9.56 -3.13
CA ARG A 52 -7.52 10.14 -4.30
C ARG A 52 -7.67 9.29 -5.54
N TRP A 53 -7.57 7.97 -5.42
CA TRP A 53 -7.80 7.05 -6.54
C TRP A 53 -9.24 7.12 -7.03
N LEU A 54 -10.22 7.13 -6.13
CA LEU A 54 -11.63 7.28 -6.47
C LEU A 54 -11.89 8.61 -7.20
N GLY A 55 -11.34 9.72 -6.70
CA GLY A 55 -11.44 11.02 -7.36
C GLY A 55 -10.79 11.01 -8.75
N HIS A 56 -9.69 10.28 -8.94
CA HIS A 56 -9.08 10.10 -10.25
C HIS A 56 -9.98 9.30 -11.19
N VAL A 57 -10.53 8.17 -10.75
CA VAL A 57 -11.45 7.33 -11.53
C VAL A 57 -12.69 8.10 -11.94
N LEU A 58 -13.30 8.85 -11.01
CA LEU A 58 -14.48 9.68 -11.30
C LEU A 58 -14.18 10.81 -12.29
N ARG A 59 -12.94 11.32 -12.31
CA ARG A 59 -12.49 12.34 -13.26
C ARG A 59 -12.04 11.74 -14.60
N MET A 60 -11.85 10.42 -14.65
CA MET A 60 -11.52 9.68 -15.86
C MET A 60 -12.80 9.44 -16.65
N TRP A 61 -12.98 10.19 -17.75
CA TRP A 61 -14.17 10.16 -18.60
C TRP A 61 -14.44 8.76 -19.18
N PHE A 62 -15.71 8.40 -19.37
CA PHE A 62 -16.24 7.05 -19.68
C PHE A 62 -15.61 6.32 -20.89
N GLN A 63 -14.87 7.02 -21.75
CA GLN A 63 -14.26 6.48 -22.97
C GLN A 63 -12.88 5.81 -22.73
N ARG A 64 -12.30 5.93 -21.52
CA ARG A 64 -11.02 5.29 -21.16
C ARG A 64 -11.13 4.29 -20.02
N ILE A 65 -12.29 3.68 -19.79
CA ILE A 65 -12.45 2.63 -18.77
C ILE A 65 -11.42 1.52 -19.08
N PRO A 66 -10.38 1.33 -18.25
CA PRO A 66 -9.56 0.13 -18.34
C PRO A 66 -10.48 -1.02 -17.98
N HIS A 67 -10.55 -2.05 -18.84
CA HIS A 67 -11.35 -3.26 -18.64
C HIS A 67 -11.28 -3.70 -17.17
N CYS A 68 -12.34 -3.40 -16.43
CA CYS A 68 -12.40 -3.69 -15.02
C CYS A 68 -12.71 -5.19 -14.88
N PRO A 69 -11.87 -6.01 -14.22
CA PRO A 69 -12.30 -7.32 -13.77
C PRO A 69 -13.17 -7.08 -12.54
N LEU A 70 -14.43 -6.69 -12.74
CA LEU A 70 -15.40 -6.50 -11.65
C LEU A 70 -15.80 -7.81 -10.95
N LEU A 71 -15.17 -8.94 -11.27
CA LEU A 71 -15.40 -10.26 -10.70
C LEU A 71 -14.09 -11.05 -10.70
N ALA A 72 -13.08 -10.58 -9.97
CA ALA A 72 -12.08 -11.52 -9.47
C ALA A 72 -12.65 -12.10 -8.17
N ASP A 73 -13.39 -13.21 -8.30
CA ASP A 73 -13.50 -14.16 -7.19
C ASP A 73 -12.07 -14.38 -6.68
N SER A 74 -11.84 -14.14 -5.40
CA SER A 74 -10.54 -14.38 -4.79
C SER A 74 -10.33 -15.89 -4.75
N GLY A 75 -9.97 -16.46 -5.90
CA GLY A 75 -9.64 -17.85 -6.08
C GLY A 75 -8.58 -18.21 -5.04
N THR A 76 -8.99 -19.06 -4.12
CA THR A 76 -8.18 -19.61 -3.05
C THR A 76 -6.95 -20.29 -3.65
N GLY A 77 -5.79 -19.65 -3.55
CA GLY A 77 -4.50 -20.30 -3.78
C GLY A 77 -3.52 -19.54 -4.68
N TRP A 78 -2.91 -18.49 -4.14
CA TRP A 78 -1.62 -18.03 -4.65
C TRP A 78 -0.57 -19.12 -4.37
N LYS A 79 -0.23 -19.93 -5.38
CA LYS A 79 0.81 -20.96 -5.28
C LYS A 79 2.10 -20.45 -5.96
N LYS A 80 3.13 -20.24 -5.15
CA LYS A 80 4.48 -19.78 -5.58
C LYS A 80 5.08 -20.79 -6.58
N ARG A 81 5.42 -20.34 -7.80
CA ARG A 81 6.18 -21.18 -8.75
C ARG A 81 7.61 -21.32 -8.23
N ARG A 82 8.07 -22.55 -8.00
CA ARG A 82 9.48 -22.86 -7.74
C ARG A 82 10.16 -23.04 -9.11
N GLY A 83 11.10 -22.16 -9.44
CA GLY A 83 12.10 -22.36 -10.49
C GLY A 83 13.42 -22.73 -9.81
N GLY A 84 14.15 -23.68 -10.39
CA GLY A 84 15.44 -24.19 -9.89
C GLY A 84 16.58 -23.21 -10.00
#